data_AF-A0A1G5I9G8-F1
#
_entry.id   AF-A0A1G5I9G8-F1
#
_cell.length_a   1.000
_cell.length_b   1.000
_cell.length_c   1.000
_cell.angle_alpha   90.00
_cell.angle_beta   90.00
_cell.angle_gamma   90.00
#
_symmetry.space_group_name_H-M   'P 1'
#
loop_
_entity.id
_entity.type
_entity.pdbx_description
1 polymer ?
#
loop_
_entity_poly.entity_id
_entity_poly.type
_entity_poly.pdbx_seq_one_letter_code
_entity_poly.pdbx_strand_id
1 'polypeptide(L)'
;MKKILLAVSAVAVLGLAYLLTGCGASHHETPKEAVELSNASVGDIVVFGDIRWYVIAKTDTGYTLLSEKPVIKQAFRQAGYGIFNVTWEDSTVRAWLNDKFYNTFTEEEKALIAKTHNINVDNAEYGTDGGGDTDDYIYLLSVDEANALDNRVRKCGIWYDLNYQWWWLRSPGVNTDYATYVGKREDGVIDPHGDIAGNDYGAVRPALNLRIADLPVPTTMNRTPAEVEAELAEIAAAQIEDVVAFGRYTWYVTDKTDGVCTLLCQGPVAKQPYNDTKTDITWENCSLRRWLNEDFYNSKFSDGEKAAIVTSHNTYVEDDYHYESDCGNDTDDKVYIFSYSEALTVSDEIRDCGVDWWVRTPGKYQSDAIYIGLRSPVTIGNFVDSDMAVRPVIKVRY
;
A
#
# COMPACT_ATOMS: atom_id res chain seq x y z
N MET A 1 -27.79 -60.16 -15.92
CA MET A 1 -26.47 -60.20 -16.59
C MET A 1 -26.12 -58.81 -17.08
N LYS A 2 -24.94 -58.34 -16.66
CA LYS A 2 -24.06 -57.27 -17.17
C LYS A 2 -24.62 -56.13 -18.05
N LYS A 3 -24.44 -54.93 -17.47
CA LYS A 3 -24.15 -53.60 -18.03
C LYS A 3 -23.76 -53.53 -19.52
N ILE A 4 -24.39 -52.60 -20.25
CA ILE A 4 -23.81 -51.94 -21.43
C ILE A 4 -23.85 -50.43 -21.15
N LEU A 5 -22.67 -49.82 -21.24
CA LEU A 5 -22.33 -48.44 -20.97
C LEU A 5 -22.69 -47.61 -22.22
N LEU A 6 -23.53 -46.57 -22.09
CA LEU A 6 -23.69 -45.55 -23.14
C LEU A 6 -22.69 -44.42 -22.87
N ALA A 7 -21.79 -44.21 -23.83
CA ALA A 7 -20.96 -43.03 -23.94
C ALA A 7 -21.81 -41.87 -24.47
N VAL A 8 -21.76 -40.71 -23.81
CA VAL A 8 -22.24 -39.44 -24.36
C VAL A 8 -21.03 -38.52 -24.45
N SER A 9 -20.63 -38.25 -25.69
CA SER A 9 -19.54 -37.36 -26.06
C SER A 9 -19.90 -35.91 -25.81
N ALA A 10 -18.97 -35.14 -25.27
CA ALA A 10 -19.06 -33.71 -25.05
C ALA A 10 -19.18 -32.95 -26.38
N VAL A 11 -20.16 -32.06 -26.48
CA VAL A 11 -20.32 -31.10 -27.57
C VAL A 11 -19.52 -29.85 -27.20
N ALA A 12 -18.50 -29.55 -28.01
CA ALA A 12 -17.76 -28.30 -27.96
C ALA A 12 -18.66 -27.14 -28.40
N VAL A 13 -18.81 -26.11 -27.56
CA VAL A 13 -19.41 -24.82 -27.93
C VAL A 13 -18.26 -23.88 -28.27
N LEU A 14 -18.06 -23.68 -29.57
CA LEU A 14 -17.20 -22.64 -30.14
C LEU A 14 -17.84 -21.28 -29.87
N GLY A 15 -17.17 -20.45 -29.07
CA GLY A 15 -17.51 -19.04 -28.86
C GLY A 15 -17.20 -18.22 -30.12
N LEU A 16 -18.23 -17.59 -30.67
CA LEU A 16 -18.17 -16.71 -31.82
C LEU A 16 -17.66 -15.32 -31.36
N ALA A 17 -16.47 -14.92 -31.82
CA ALA A 17 -15.93 -13.59 -31.57
C ALA A 17 -16.58 -12.57 -32.52
N TYR A 18 -17.26 -11.55 -31.97
CA TYR A 18 -17.65 -10.36 -32.71
C TYR A 18 -16.52 -9.33 -32.65
N LEU A 19 -15.99 -8.97 -33.82
CA LEU A 19 -15.07 -7.84 -34.02
C LEU A 19 -15.88 -6.53 -34.02
N LEU A 20 -15.65 -5.69 -33.01
CA LEU A 20 -15.97 -4.27 -33.05
C LEU A 20 -14.65 -3.49 -33.00
N THR A 21 -14.30 -2.90 -34.14
CA THR A 21 -13.19 -1.95 -34.27
C THR A 21 -13.66 -0.56 -33.83
N GLY A 22 -12.96 0.06 -32.88
CA GLY A 22 -13.16 1.47 -32.56
C GLY A 22 -12.37 1.96 -31.34
N CYS A 23 -11.32 2.74 -31.62
CA CYS A 23 -10.63 3.73 -30.76
C CYS A 23 -10.08 3.33 -29.38
N GLY A 24 -8.75 3.37 -29.27
CA GLY A 24 -8.05 3.75 -28.03
C GLY A 24 -7.83 2.64 -27.00
N ALA A 25 -7.27 1.49 -27.39
CA ALA A 25 -6.74 0.55 -26.41
C ALA A 25 -5.45 1.15 -25.82
N SER A 26 -5.52 1.72 -24.61
CA SER A 26 -4.35 1.81 -23.75
C SER A 26 -3.82 0.38 -23.57
N HIS A 27 -2.54 0.17 -23.88
CA HIS A 27 -1.86 -1.09 -23.58
C HIS A 27 -1.75 -1.24 -22.06
N HIS A 28 -2.82 -1.68 -21.41
CA HIS A 28 -2.74 -2.23 -20.06
C HIS A 28 -2.13 -3.62 -20.18
N GLU A 29 -0.84 -3.76 -19.90
CA GLU A 29 -0.24 -5.06 -19.62
C GLU A 29 -1.07 -5.72 -18.50
N THR A 30 -1.63 -6.89 -18.78
CA THR A 30 -2.32 -7.67 -17.76
C THR A 30 -1.33 -8.02 -16.63
N PRO A 31 -1.69 -7.83 -15.35
CA PRO A 31 -0.81 -8.17 -14.24
C PRO A 31 -0.36 -9.63 -14.33
N LYS A 32 0.95 -9.89 -14.17
CA LYS A 32 1.48 -11.26 -14.17
C LYS A 32 0.86 -12.03 -13.00
N GLU A 33 0.27 -13.19 -13.25
CA GLU A 33 -0.31 -14.02 -12.18
C GLU A 33 0.76 -14.42 -11.16
N ALA A 34 0.38 -14.44 -9.88
CA ALA A 34 1.28 -14.88 -8.83
C ALA A 34 1.35 -16.41 -8.80
N VAL A 35 2.55 -16.94 -8.57
CA VAL A 35 2.81 -18.38 -8.41
C VAL A 35 3.00 -18.71 -6.93
N GLU A 36 2.84 -19.98 -6.57
CA GLU A 36 3.19 -20.47 -5.24
C GLU A 36 4.69 -20.30 -4.98
N LEU A 37 5.05 -19.83 -3.77
CA LEU A 37 6.44 -19.58 -3.39
C LEU A 37 7.34 -20.80 -3.57
N SER A 38 6.85 -22.01 -3.30
CA SER A 38 7.56 -23.29 -3.47
C SER A 38 8.02 -23.54 -4.91
N ASN A 39 7.25 -23.06 -5.89
CA ASN A 39 7.48 -23.26 -7.32
C ASN A 39 8.13 -22.05 -8.00
N ALA A 40 8.31 -20.94 -7.27
CA ALA A 40 8.74 -19.68 -7.84
C ALA A 40 10.19 -19.72 -8.35
N SER A 41 10.41 -19.09 -9.50
CA SER A 41 11.72 -18.82 -10.09
C SER A 41 12.04 -17.33 -10.06
N VAL A 42 13.30 -16.96 -10.29
CA VAL A 42 13.69 -15.55 -10.41
C VAL A 42 12.89 -14.89 -11.54
N GLY A 43 12.31 -13.73 -11.25
CA GLY A 43 11.40 -12.99 -12.13
C GLY A 43 9.92 -13.35 -11.98
N ASP A 44 9.56 -14.37 -11.20
CA ASP A 44 8.18 -14.66 -10.85
C ASP A 44 7.63 -13.72 -9.79
N ILE A 45 6.30 -13.61 -9.76
CA ILE A 45 5.58 -12.87 -8.74
C ILE A 45 5.00 -13.87 -7.75
N VAL A 46 5.15 -13.58 -6.47
CA VAL A 46 4.58 -14.36 -5.36
C VAL A 46 3.78 -13.43 -4.45
N VAL A 47 2.91 -14.00 -3.62
CA VAL A 47 2.20 -13.26 -2.56
C VAL A 47 2.74 -13.68 -1.21
N PHE A 48 3.11 -12.70 -0.38
CA PHE A 48 3.56 -12.90 0.99
C PHE A 48 3.14 -11.68 1.83
N GLY A 49 2.49 -11.92 2.97
CA GLY A 49 1.93 -10.83 3.81
C GLY A 49 0.91 -9.95 3.07
N ASP A 50 0.06 -10.53 2.22
CA ASP A 50 -0.88 -9.82 1.34
C ASP A 50 -0.27 -8.84 0.33
N ILE A 51 1.06 -8.85 0.19
CA ILE A 51 1.80 -8.02 -0.76
C ILE A 51 2.29 -8.90 -1.90
N ARG A 52 2.29 -8.35 -3.11
CA ARG A 52 2.86 -8.98 -4.30
C ARG A 52 4.34 -8.63 -4.40
N TRP A 53 5.18 -9.63 -4.64
CA TRP A 53 6.63 -9.49 -4.67
C TRP A 53 7.23 -10.13 -5.92
N TYR A 54 8.20 -9.49 -6.53
CA TYR A 54 9.13 -10.15 -7.46
C TYR A 54 10.12 -10.99 -6.68
N VAL A 55 10.36 -12.23 -7.15
CA VAL A 55 11.53 -13.01 -6.75
C VAL A 55 12.73 -12.47 -7.51
N ILE A 56 13.65 -11.78 -6.83
CA ILE A 56 14.85 -11.18 -7.45
C ILE A 56 16.11 -12.05 -7.26
N ALA A 57 16.11 -12.95 -6.28
CA ALA A 57 17.11 -14.00 -6.16
C ALA A 57 16.50 -15.26 -5.54
N LYS A 58 17.10 -16.42 -5.87
CA LYS A 58 16.77 -17.72 -5.29
C LYS A 58 18.07 -18.47 -5.00
N THR A 59 18.23 -18.93 -3.78
CA THR A 59 19.33 -19.80 -3.35
C THR A 59 18.78 -21.10 -2.77
N ASP A 60 19.64 -22.05 -2.44
CA ASP A 60 19.22 -23.27 -1.74
C ASP A 60 18.65 -22.98 -0.33
N THR A 61 18.89 -21.79 0.21
CA THR A 61 18.50 -21.39 1.57
C THR A 61 17.33 -20.43 1.62
N GLY A 62 16.91 -19.84 0.49
CA GLY A 62 16.00 -18.70 0.54
C GLY A 62 15.59 -18.08 -0.78
N TYR A 63 14.74 -17.07 -0.65
CA TYR A 63 14.35 -16.15 -1.71
C TYR A 63 14.70 -14.73 -1.29
N THR A 64 15.17 -13.91 -2.22
CA THR A 64 15.17 -12.45 -2.06
C THR A 64 13.99 -11.90 -2.82
N LEU A 65 13.15 -11.14 -2.13
CA LEU A 65 11.93 -10.55 -2.64
C LEU A 65 12.07 -9.03 -2.74
N LEU A 66 11.50 -8.43 -3.79
CA LEU A 66 11.30 -6.99 -3.95
C LEU A 66 9.82 -6.73 -4.20
N SER A 67 9.20 -5.79 -3.49
CA SER A 67 7.76 -5.53 -3.67
C SER A 67 7.45 -5.17 -5.13
N GLU A 68 6.37 -5.71 -5.69
CA GLU A 68 5.99 -5.50 -7.09
C GLU A 68 5.83 -4.00 -7.37
N LYS A 69 5.19 -3.30 -6.43
CA LYS A 69 4.97 -1.85 -6.43
C LYS A 69 5.51 -1.22 -5.15
N PRO A 70 5.77 0.10 -5.14
CA PRO A 70 6.02 0.80 -3.89
C PRO A 70 4.85 0.62 -2.92
N VAL A 71 5.15 0.46 -1.63
CA VAL A 71 4.14 0.23 -0.58
C VAL A 71 3.61 1.54 -0.01
N ILE A 72 4.40 2.60 -0.09
CA ILE A 72 4.01 3.94 0.37
C ILE A 72 4.87 5.02 -0.29
N LYS A 73 4.32 6.25 -0.40
CA LYS A 73 5.09 7.47 -0.66
C LYS A 73 5.60 8.01 0.68
N GLN A 74 6.91 8.10 0.84
CA GLN A 74 7.54 8.58 2.07
C GLN A 74 8.95 9.08 1.77
N ALA A 75 9.32 10.19 2.40
CA ALA A 75 10.70 10.68 2.37
C ALA A 75 11.67 9.62 2.92
N PHE A 76 12.86 9.54 2.35
CA PHE A 76 13.93 8.68 2.87
C PHE A 76 14.25 9.03 4.33
N ARG A 77 14.23 10.33 4.63
CA ARG A 77 14.34 10.90 5.97
C ARG A 77 13.29 11.98 6.17
N GLN A 78 12.44 11.88 7.17
CA GLN A 78 11.53 12.97 7.53
C GLN A 78 12.31 14.20 8.02
N ALA A 79 11.86 15.40 7.63
CA ALA A 79 12.55 16.63 7.97
C ALA A 79 12.36 16.99 9.46
N GLY A 80 13.41 16.85 10.26
CA GLY A 80 13.59 17.57 11.53
C GLY A 80 14.59 18.71 11.37
N TYR A 81 14.48 19.77 12.19
CA TYR A 81 15.45 20.86 12.24
C TYR A 81 16.81 20.35 12.78
N GLY A 82 17.73 19.96 11.90
CA GLY A 82 19.07 19.51 12.30
C GLY A 82 19.80 18.64 11.27
N ILE A 83 21.13 18.61 11.41
CA ILE A 83 22.17 18.33 10.40
C ILE A 83 21.87 17.25 9.34
N PHE A 84 22.25 17.68 8.15
CA PHE A 84 22.32 17.20 6.78
C PHE A 84 23.15 15.92 6.52
N ASN A 85 23.19 14.95 7.45
CA ASN A 85 23.85 13.66 7.19
C ASN A 85 22.85 12.50 7.19
N VAL A 86 22.55 12.00 6.00
CA VAL A 86 21.51 11.02 5.74
C VAL A 86 22.13 9.76 5.16
N THR A 87 22.55 8.88 6.06
CA THR A 87 22.94 7.50 5.75
C THR A 87 21.70 6.60 5.82
N TRP A 88 21.82 5.38 5.28
CA TRP A 88 20.77 4.37 5.46
C TRP A 88 20.53 4.04 6.94
N GLU A 89 21.62 3.93 7.71
CA GLU A 89 21.64 3.57 9.14
C GLU A 89 20.69 4.46 9.96
N ASP A 90 20.75 5.77 9.72
CA ASP A 90 20.00 6.81 10.44
C ASP A 90 18.68 7.23 9.74
N SER A 91 18.32 6.58 8.64
CA SER A 91 17.15 6.99 7.87
C SER A 91 15.84 6.64 8.58
N THR A 92 14.87 7.56 8.55
CA THR A 92 13.54 7.31 9.14
C THR A 92 12.77 6.24 8.37
N VAL A 93 13.04 6.08 7.06
CA VAL A 93 12.44 5.01 6.27
C VAL A 93 12.93 3.63 6.72
N ARG A 94 14.22 3.46 7.05
CA ARG A 94 14.74 2.21 7.61
C ARG A 94 14.09 1.88 8.95
N ALA A 95 13.97 2.88 9.83
CA ALA A 95 13.30 2.74 11.11
C ALA A 95 11.83 2.31 10.93
N TRP A 96 11.09 2.97 10.03
CA TRP A 96 9.71 2.60 9.71
C TRP A 96 9.60 1.19 9.11
N LEU A 97 10.51 0.80 8.20
CA LEU A 97 10.54 -0.52 7.57
C LEU A 97 10.75 -1.65 8.58
N ASN A 98 11.63 -1.45 9.58
CA ASN A 98 11.99 -2.46 10.57
C ASN A 98 11.19 -2.38 11.88
N ASP A 99 10.26 -1.44 11.98
CA ASP A 99 9.30 -1.32 13.09
C ASP A 99 7.87 -1.40 12.55
N LYS A 100 7.28 -0.26 12.16
CA LYS A 100 5.87 -0.17 11.78
C LYS A 100 5.48 -1.11 10.65
N PHE A 101 6.25 -1.13 9.56
CA PHE A 101 5.95 -1.99 8.42
C PHE A 101 6.19 -3.48 8.75
N TYR A 102 7.32 -3.80 9.39
CA TYR A 102 7.62 -5.17 9.84
C TYR A 102 6.57 -5.73 10.80
N ASN A 103 5.97 -4.89 11.64
CA ASN A 103 4.92 -5.29 12.57
C ASN A 103 3.53 -5.49 11.93
N THR A 104 3.38 -5.23 10.62
CA THR A 104 2.18 -5.63 9.85
C THR A 104 2.19 -7.12 9.45
N PHE A 105 3.35 -7.77 9.54
CA PHE A 105 3.48 -9.22 9.40
C PHE A 105 3.15 -9.92 10.71
N THR A 106 2.46 -11.06 10.61
CA THR A 106 2.20 -11.96 11.74
C THR A 106 3.49 -12.60 12.23
N GLU A 107 3.52 -13.10 13.46
CA GLU A 107 4.70 -13.81 13.99
C GLU A 107 5.05 -15.07 13.17
N GLU A 108 4.06 -15.74 12.57
CA GLU A 108 4.28 -16.87 11.65
C GLU A 108 5.01 -16.43 10.37
N GLU A 109 4.65 -15.27 9.81
CA GLU A 109 5.33 -14.68 8.65
C GLU A 109 6.72 -14.14 9.02
N LYS A 110 6.84 -13.45 10.14
CA LYS A 110 8.13 -12.94 10.66
C LYS A 110 9.15 -14.06 10.88
N ALA A 111 8.70 -15.24 11.29
CA ALA A 111 9.57 -16.41 11.43
C ALA A 111 10.26 -16.83 10.11
N LEU A 112 9.66 -16.51 8.96
CA LEU A 112 10.21 -16.75 7.63
C LEU A 112 11.16 -15.64 7.16
N ILE A 113 11.02 -14.42 7.68
CA ILE A 113 11.84 -13.27 7.29
C ILE A 113 13.24 -13.39 7.94
N ALA A 114 14.27 -13.45 7.11
CA ALA A 114 15.65 -13.50 7.54
C ALA A 114 16.21 -12.09 7.81
N LYS A 115 16.84 -11.93 8.97
CA LYS A 115 17.69 -10.77 9.23
C LYS A 115 18.89 -10.80 8.28
N THR A 116 19.12 -9.69 7.58
CA THR A 116 20.09 -9.55 6.49
C THR A 116 21.14 -8.52 6.86
N HIS A 117 22.41 -8.86 6.67
CA HIS A 117 23.52 -7.93 6.83
C HIS A 117 23.74 -7.13 5.53
N ASN A 118 23.47 -5.83 5.58
CA ASN A 118 23.57 -4.91 4.45
C ASN A 118 24.87 -4.11 4.55
N ILE A 119 25.73 -4.25 3.53
CA ILE A 119 26.98 -3.49 3.41
C ILE A 119 26.67 -2.14 2.76
N ASN A 120 26.90 -1.04 3.47
CA ASN A 120 26.58 0.31 3.03
C ASN A 120 27.80 1.00 2.43
N VAL A 121 28.10 0.67 1.17
CA VAL A 121 29.26 1.25 0.46
C VAL A 121 29.05 2.73 0.13
N ASP A 122 30.15 3.48 0.15
CA ASP A 122 30.20 4.87 -0.31
C ASP A 122 29.71 5.02 -1.75
N ASN A 123 29.20 6.19 -2.09
CA ASN A 123 28.87 6.53 -3.47
C ASN A 123 30.14 6.48 -4.33
N ALA A 124 30.21 5.58 -5.30
CA ALA A 124 31.40 5.40 -6.13
C ALA A 124 31.75 6.60 -7.02
N GLU A 125 30.78 7.46 -7.36
CA GLU A 125 30.97 8.64 -8.21
C GLU A 125 31.36 9.89 -7.40
N TYR A 126 30.74 10.07 -6.24
CA TYR A 126 30.88 11.30 -5.44
C TYR A 126 31.71 11.12 -4.17
N GLY A 127 31.98 9.89 -3.74
CA GLY A 127 32.70 9.57 -2.49
C GLY A 127 31.92 9.92 -1.23
N THR A 128 30.60 10.12 -1.33
CA THR A 128 29.73 10.34 -0.17
C THR A 128 29.68 9.07 0.68
N ASP A 129 29.92 9.22 1.98
CA ASP A 129 29.91 8.15 2.97
C ASP A 129 28.59 7.38 2.98
N GLY A 130 28.65 6.06 2.85
CA GLY A 130 27.49 5.15 2.94
C GLY A 130 26.92 5.00 4.34
N GLY A 131 27.71 5.34 5.36
CA GLY A 131 27.41 5.06 6.76
C GLY A 131 27.80 3.64 7.17
N GLY A 132 27.51 3.27 8.42
CA GLY A 132 27.84 1.94 8.93
C GLY A 132 27.00 0.84 8.29
N ASP A 133 27.55 -0.37 8.24
CA ASP A 133 26.79 -1.57 7.86
C ASP A 133 25.64 -1.83 8.84
N THR A 134 24.56 -2.44 8.35
CA THR A 134 23.31 -2.58 9.11
C THR A 134 22.77 -4.01 9.05
N ASP A 135 22.07 -4.45 10.09
CA ASP A 135 21.32 -5.71 10.06
C ASP A 135 19.81 -5.42 10.04
N ASP A 136 19.15 -5.75 8.93
CA ASP A 136 17.75 -5.39 8.68
C ASP A 136 16.90 -6.63 8.33
N TYR A 137 15.65 -6.66 8.76
CA TYR A 137 14.67 -7.64 8.27
C TYR A 137 14.07 -7.19 6.93
N ILE A 138 13.86 -5.88 6.78
CA ILE A 138 13.31 -5.26 5.58
C ILE A 138 14.19 -4.06 5.22
N TYR A 139 14.60 -3.98 3.96
CA TYR A 139 15.58 -2.99 3.51
C TYR A 139 15.23 -2.41 2.14
N LEU A 140 15.94 -1.35 1.73
CA LEU A 140 15.94 -0.87 0.35
C LEU A 140 17.17 -1.40 -0.37
N LEU A 141 17.07 -1.64 -1.68
CA LEU A 141 18.22 -2.09 -2.46
C LEU A 141 19.31 -1.00 -2.52
N SER A 142 20.57 -1.40 -2.63
CA SER A 142 21.66 -0.51 -3.03
C SER A 142 21.64 -0.21 -4.53
N VAL A 143 22.46 0.75 -4.96
CA VAL A 143 22.72 1.01 -6.39
C VAL A 143 23.19 -0.24 -7.12
N ASP A 144 24.10 -1.02 -6.55
CA ASP A 144 24.64 -2.23 -7.19
C ASP A 144 23.59 -3.33 -7.28
N GLU A 145 22.83 -3.56 -6.21
CA GLU A 145 21.74 -4.53 -6.18
C GLU A 145 20.64 -4.15 -7.17
N ALA A 146 20.27 -2.87 -7.26
CA ALA A 146 19.28 -2.39 -8.21
C ALA A 146 19.81 -2.44 -9.66
N ASN A 147 21.10 -2.20 -9.91
CA ASN A 147 21.72 -2.35 -11.23
C ASN A 147 21.75 -3.81 -11.72
N ALA A 148 21.79 -4.77 -10.80
CA ALA A 148 21.76 -6.19 -11.14
C ALA A 148 20.36 -6.71 -11.54
N LEU A 149 19.30 -5.93 -11.32
CA LEU A 149 17.93 -6.31 -11.68
C LEU A 149 17.69 -6.22 -13.20
N ASP A 150 16.78 -7.07 -13.69
CA ASP A 150 16.19 -6.86 -15.01
C ASP A 150 15.44 -5.51 -15.04
N ASN A 151 15.61 -4.73 -16.11
CA ASN A 151 14.98 -3.41 -16.26
C ASN A 151 13.46 -3.45 -16.08
N ARG A 152 12.80 -4.58 -16.42
CA ARG A 152 11.35 -4.75 -16.26
C ARG A 152 10.91 -4.88 -14.81
N VAL A 153 11.78 -5.40 -13.94
CA VAL A 153 11.56 -5.47 -12.50
C VAL A 153 11.93 -4.13 -11.85
N ARG A 154 13.04 -3.53 -12.29
CA ARG A 154 13.57 -2.27 -11.76
C ARG A 154 12.63 -1.08 -12.03
N LYS A 155 12.07 -0.98 -13.24
CA LYS A 155 11.13 0.10 -13.60
C LYS A 155 9.91 0.11 -12.68
N CYS A 156 9.35 1.29 -12.46
CA CYS A 156 8.03 1.46 -11.86
C CYS A 156 6.92 1.17 -12.90
N GLY A 157 5.70 0.88 -12.44
CA GLY A 157 4.56 0.55 -13.34
C GLY A 157 4.03 1.74 -14.18
N ILE A 158 2.87 1.55 -14.83
CA ILE A 158 2.28 2.49 -15.80
C ILE A 158 1.28 3.47 -15.12
N TRP A 159 1.09 4.66 -15.71
CA TRP A 159 0.31 5.84 -15.29
C TRP A 159 -0.96 5.63 -14.42
N TYR A 160 -1.17 6.56 -13.47
CA TYR A 160 -2.30 6.69 -12.50
C TYR A 160 -2.33 5.69 -11.33
N ASP A 161 -1.18 5.13 -10.99
CA ASP A 161 -0.94 4.24 -9.84
C ASP A 161 0.31 4.82 -9.11
N LEU A 162 0.55 4.45 -7.83
CA LEU A 162 1.76 4.84 -7.06
C LEU A 162 3.08 4.58 -7.84
N ASN A 163 2.97 3.77 -8.89
CA ASN A 163 3.90 3.49 -9.94
C ASN A 163 4.41 4.66 -10.82
N TYR A 164 3.95 5.90 -10.69
CA TYR A 164 4.66 7.07 -11.29
C TYR A 164 5.67 7.71 -10.32
N GLN A 165 5.90 7.08 -9.17
CA GLN A 165 6.90 7.50 -8.23
C GLN A 165 8.22 6.77 -8.46
N TRP A 166 9.25 7.58 -8.49
CA TRP A 166 10.62 7.16 -8.30
C TRP A 166 10.74 6.59 -6.89
N TRP A 167 11.62 5.61 -6.71
CA TRP A 167 11.75 4.91 -5.44
C TRP A 167 13.18 4.94 -4.94
N TRP A 168 13.30 5.07 -3.62
CA TRP A 168 14.58 5.26 -2.96
C TRP A 168 15.44 3.99 -2.98
N LEU A 169 16.75 4.20 -3.03
CA LEU A 169 17.77 3.20 -2.77
C LEU A 169 18.48 3.55 -1.45
N ARG A 170 19.05 2.56 -0.77
CA ARG A 170 19.80 2.79 0.48
C ARG A 170 21.17 3.46 0.27
N SER A 171 21.64 3.56 -0.97
CA SER A 171 22.95 4.17 -1.27
C SER A 171 22.89 5.71 -1.23
N PRO A 172 23.95 6.37 -0.71
CA PRO A 172 24.01 7.83 -0.62
C PRO A 172 24.15 8.48 -2.00
N GLY A 173 23.65 9.71 -2.15
CA GLY A 173 23.73 10.51 -3.38
C GLY A 173 24.98 11.38 -3.48
N VAL A 174 24.86 12.54 -4.13
CA VAL A 174 25.96 13.49 -4.41
C VAL A 174 26.65 14.06 -3.17
N ASN A 175 25.92 14.16 -2.08
CA ASN A 175 26.43 14.54 -0.77
C ASN A 175 25.49 13.96 0.31
N THR A 176 25.79 14.28 1.56
CA THR A 176 25.14 13.70 2.73
C THR A 176 23.66 14.06 2.89
N ASP A 177 23.12 15.00 2.10
CA ASP A 177 21.69 15.33 2.06
C ASP A 177 20.87 14.51 1.07
N TYR A 178 21.55 13.74 0.21
CA TYR A 178 20.92 13.11 -0.94
C TYR A 178 20.96 11.60 -0.77
N ALA A 179 19.87 10.94 -1.16
CA ALA A 179 19.82 9.50 -1.34
C ALA A 179 19.61 9.17 -2.82
N THR A 180 20.20 8.09 -3.29
CA THR A 180 20.02 7.64 -4.68
C THR A 180 18.62 7.06 -4.87
N TYR A 181 18.20 7.01 -6.13
CA TYR A 181 16.89 6.52 -6.47
C TYR A 181 16.85 5.89 -7.86
N VAL A 182 15.79 5.12 -8.09
CA VAL A 182 15.41 4.63 -9.42
C VAL A 182 14.33 5.55 -10.00
N GLY A 183 14.66 6.18 -11.12
CA GLY A 183 13.85 7.23 -11.73
C GLY A 183 12.65 6.74 -12.55
N LYS A 184 11.79 7.70 -12.90
CA LYS A 184 10.51 7.51 -13.60
C LYS A 184 10.62 7.19 -15.10
N ARG A 185 11.83 7.15 -15.67
CA ARG A 185 12.04 6.95 -17.11
C ARG A 185 11.74 5.48 -17.47
N GLU A 186 11.37 5.22 -18.73
CA GLU A 186 10.87 3.91 -19.21
C GLU A 186 11.82 2.72 -18.92
N ASP A 187 13.09 2.99 -18.64
CA ASP A 187 14.18 2.06 -18.36
C ASP A 187 14.58 1.96 -16.87
N GLY A 188 13.92 2.72 -15.98
CA GLY A 188 14.23 2.73 -14.55
C GLY A 188 15.68 3.11 -14.27
N VAL A 189 16.18 4.18 -14.90
CA VAL A 189 17.56 4.67 -14.69
C VAL A 189 17.80 4.97 -13.22
N ILE A 190 18.93 4.49 -12.72
CA ILE A 190 19.44 4.90 -11.41
C ILE A 190 20.19 6.21 -11.58
N ASP A 191 19.82 7.21 -10.78
CA ASP A 191 20.55 8.47 -10.72
C ASP A 191 21.49 8.48 -9.49
N PRO A 192 22.81 8.29 -9.67
CA PRO A 192 23.77 8.29 -8.57
C PRO A 192 23.92 9.68 -7.93
N HIS A 193 23.45 10.75 -8.58
CA HIS A 193 23.36 12.07 -7.96
C HIS A 193 22.33 12.08 -6.83
N GLY A 194 21.25 11.31 -6.98
CA GLY A 194 20.17 11.22 -6.01
C GLY A 194 19.25 12.43 -5.96
N ASP A 195 18.40 12.46 -4.95
CA ASP A 195 17.51 13.58 -4.61
C ASP A 195 17.58 13.82 -3.09
N ILE A 196 17.14 15.00 -2.65
CA ILE A 196 17.16 15.42 -1.26
C ILE A 196 16.39 14.39 -0.44
N ALA A 197 17.02 13.78 0.56
CA ALA A 197 16.41 12.69 1.33
C ALA A 197 15.14 13.10 2.09
N GLY A 198 14.98 14.40 2.35
CA GLY A 198 13.77 15.01 2.91
C GLY A 198 12.58 15.14 1.93
N ASN A 199 12.80 14.84 0.65
CA ASN A 199 11.78 14.95 -0.39
C ASN A 199 10.72 13.86 -0.20
N ASP A 200 9.47 14.27 0.04
CA ASP A 200 8.36 13.36 0.26
C ASP A 200 7.80 12.78 -1.05
N TYR A 201 8.25 13.22 -2.23
CA TYR A 201 7.82 12.66 -3.52
C TYR A 201 8.39 11.28 -3.85
N GLY A 202 9.40 10.82 -3.11
CA GLY A 202 9.96 9.49 -3.27
C GLY A 202 9.09 8.39 -2.65
N ALA A 203 9.14 7.20 -3.22
CA ALA A 203 8.38 6.05 -2.72
C ALA A 203 9.29 4.95 -2.15
N VAL A 204 8.71 4.13 -1.29
CA VAL A 204 9.39 3.05 -0.58
C VAL A 204 9.06 1.73 -1.25
N ARG A 205 10.09 1.04 -1.74
CA ARG A 205 9.96 -0.28 -2.37
C ARG A 205 10.79 -1.30 -1.59
N PRO A 206 10.19 -1.96 -0.58
CA PRO A 206 10.92 -2.84 0.31
C PRO A 206 11.45 -4.08 -0.41
N ALA A 207 12.60 -4.54 0.06
CA ALA A 207 13.15 -5.85 -0.19
C ALA A 207 13.29 -6.62 1.13
N LEU A 208 13.17 -7.94 1.06
CA LEU A 208 13.37 -8.84 2.20
C LEU A 208 13.90 -10.19 1.75
N ASN A 209 14.55 -10.90 2.66
CA ASN A 209 14.98 -12.28 2.43
C ASN A 209 14.06 -13.23 3.19
N LEU A 210 13.50 -14.22 2.48
CA LEU A 210 12.78 -15.33 3.09
C LEU A 210 13.68 -16.54 3.21
N ARG A 211 13.62 -17.23 4.35
CA ARG A 211 14.23 -18.55 4.51
C ARG A 211 13.36 -19.58 3.83
N ILE A 212 13.96 -20.47 3.03
CA ILE A 212 13.31 -21.73 2.67
C ILE A 212 13.40 -22.59 3.92
N ALA A 213 12.35 -22.60 4.72
CA ALA A 213 12.16 -23.57 5.79
C ALA A 213 11.08 -24.56 5.36
N ASP A 214 11.06 -25.75 5.96
CA ASP A 214 9.94 -26.71 5.86
C ASP A 214 8.62 -26.17 6.44
N LEU A 215 8.57 -24.88 6.79
CA LEU A 215 7.40 -24.20 7.32
C LEU A 215 6.47 -23.82 6.16
N PRO A 216 5.16 -24.11 6.29
CA PRO A 216 4.18 -23.64 5.32
C PRO A 216 4.15 -22.11 5.33
N VAL A 217 4.01 -21.50 4.15
CA VAL A 217 3.76 -20.05 4.05
C VAL A 217 2.36 -19.78 4.59
N PRO A 218 2.18 -18.92 5.61
CA PRO A 218 0.86 -18.56 6.11
C PRO A 218 0.00 -17.96 4.99
N THR A 219 -1.23 -18.44 4.84
CA THR A 219 -2.16 -18.01 3.78
C THR A 219 -3.31 -17.15 4.29
N THR A 220 -3.39 -16.92 5.60
CA THR A 220 -4.49 -16.19 6.24
C THR A 220 -3.95 -15.26 7.32
N MET A 221 -4.62 -14.12 7.52
CA MET A 221 -4.30 -13.20 8.61
C MET A 221 -4.69 -13.81 9.97
N ASN A 222 -3.71 -14.37 10.67
CA ASN A 222 -3.91 -14.97 12.00
C ASN A 222 -2.96 -14.31 13.01
N ARG A 223 -3.50 -13.43 13.86
CA ARG A 223 -2.77 -12.88 15.00
C ARG A 223 -3.10 -13.64 16.27
N THR A 224 -2.08 -13.96 17.03
CA THR A 224 -2.23 -14.43 18.40
C THR A 224 -2.78 -13.30 19.29
N PRO A 225 -3.43 -13.64 20.42
CA PRO A 225 -3.91 -12.62 21.37
C PRO A 225 -2.80 -11.66 21.85
N ALA A 226 -1.57 -12.16 21.99
CA ALA A 226 -0.43 -11.35 22.42
C ALA A 226 0.00 -10.33 21.35
N GLU A 227 -0.07 -10.69 20.06
CA GLU A 227 0.19 -9.74 18.98
C GLU A 227 -0.86 -8.63 18.96
N VAL A 228 -2.14 -8.97 19.10
CA VAL A 228 -3.22 -7.98 19.16
C VAL A 228 -3.08 -7.07 20.38
N GLU A 229 -2.74 -7.62 21.55
CA GLU A 229 -2.48 -6.82 22.76
C GLU A 229 -1.31 -5.85 22.56
N ALA A 230 -0.25 -6.26 21.88
CA ALA A 230 0.88 -5.38 21.57
C ALA A 230 0.50 -4.23 20.62
N GLU A 231 -0.29 -4.50 19.58
CA GLU A 231 -0.79 -3.47 18.67
C GLU A 231 -1.69 -2.46 19.40
N LEU A 232 -2.61 -2.93 20.24
CA LEU A 232 -3.49 -2.06 21.02
C LEU A 232 -2.72 -1.23 22.04
N ALA A 233 -1.68 -1.79 22.68
CA ALA A 233 -0.80 -1.05 23.57
C ALA A 233 -0.03 0.07 22.85
N GLU A 234 0.41 -0.17 21.60
CA GLU A 234 1.03 0.84 20.76
C GLU A 234 0.04 1.97 20.43
N ILE A 235 -1.18 1.63 20.01
CA ILE A 235 -2.26 2.61 19.76
C ILE A 235 -2.57 3.42 21.03
N ALA A 236 -2.57 2.78 22.20
CA ALA A 236 -2.81 3.43 23.47
C ALA A 236 -1.74 4.48 23.80
N ALA A 237 -0.46 4.18 23.51
CA ALA A 237 0.67 5.06 23.77
C ALA A 237 0.86 6.17 22.73
N ALA A 238 0.41 5.95 21.49
CA ALA A 238 0.58 6.88 20.37
C ALA A 238 -0.13 8.23 20.59
N GLN A 239 0.45 9.29 20.07
CA GLN A 239 -0.10 10.64 20.02
C GLN A 239 -0.83 10.88 18.69
N ILE A 240 -1.65 11.93 18.62
CA ILE A 240 -2.26 12.34 17.34
C ILE A 240 -1.13 12.67 16.36
N GLU A 241 -1.34 12.29 15.10
CA GLU A 241 -0.38 12.30 13.98
C GLU A 241 0.71 11.22 13.99
N ASP A 242 0.84 10.44 15.08
CA ASP A 242 1.73 9.28 15.08
C ASP A 242 1.25 8.22 14.09
N VAL A 243 2.20 7.41 13.61
CA VAL A 243 1.94 6.23 12.79
C VAL A 243 2.03 4.98 13.64
N VAL A 244 1.01 4.13 13.56
CA VAL A 244 0.91 2.84 14.26
C VAL A 244 0.68 1.69 13.29
N ALA A 245 1.09 0.48 13.65
CA ALA A 245 0.73 -0.74 12.93
C ALA A 245 -0.54 -1.36 13.54
N PHE A 246 -1.48 -1.76 12.69
CA PHE A 246 -2.67 -2.51 13.12
C PHE A 246 -3.22 -3.33 11.94
N GLY A 247 -3.37 -4.64 12.07
CA GLY A 247 -3.73 -5.47 10.92
C GLY A 247 -2.60 -5.53 9.89
N ARG A 248 -2.99 -5.50 8.61
CA ARG A 248 -2.08 -5.52 7.45
C ARG A 248 -1.51 -4.15 7.06
N TYR A 249 -1.80 -3.10 7.81
CA TYR A 249 -1.52 -1.73 7.39
C TYR A 249 -0.93 -0.88 8.51
N THR A 250 -0.31 0.22 8.10
CA THR A 250 0.07 1.32 8.98
C THR A 250 -0.97 2.43 8.89
N TRP A 251 -1.20 3.12 10.00
CA TRP A 251 -2.28 4.09 10.16
C TRP A 251 -1.80 5.34 10.86
N TYR A 252 -2.28 6.51 10.43
CA TYR A 252 -2.17 7.74 11.19
C TYR A 252 -3.23 7.76 12.29
N VAL A 253 -2.83 8.14 13.51
CA VAL A 253 -3.74 8.48 14.61
C VAL A 253 -4.33 9.86 14.33
N THR A 254 -5.63 9.94 14.03
CA THR A 254 -6.27 11.23 13.69
C THR A 254 -7.12 11.81 14.82
N ASP A 255 -7.62 10.96 15.71
CA ASP A 255 -8.37 11.39 16.91
C ASP A 255 -8.23 10.35 18.03
N LYS A 256 -8.25 10.81 19.28
CA LYS A 256 -8.29 9.94 20.48
C LYS A 256 -9.30 10.48 21.47
N THR A 257 -10.42 9.77 21.61
CA THR A 257 -11.53 10.15 22.48
C THR A 257 -12.04 8.92 23.23
N ASP A 258 -12.17 9.00 24.56
CA ASP A 258 -12.80 7.97 25.41
C ASP A 258 -12.28 6.52 25.21
N GLY A 259 -10.96 6.36 25.05
CA GLY A 259 -10.33 5.05 24.83
C GLY A 259 -10.60 4.45 23.44
N VAL A 260 -11.03 5.28 22.49
CA VAL A 260 -11.18 4.92 21.08
C VAL A 260 -10.29 5.84 20.24
N CYS A 261 -9.53 5.23 19.35
CA CYS A 261 -8.68 5.93 18.39
C CYS A 261 -9.35 5.90 17.02
N THR A 262 -9.44 7.04 16.33
CA THR A 262 -9.75 7.07 14.89
C THR A 262 -8.43 6.97 14.12
N LEU A 263 -8.38 6.04 13.18
CA LEU A 263 -7.19 5.70 12.40
C LEU A 263 -7.47 5.88 10.92
N LEU A 264 -6.64 6.68 10.23
CA LEU A 264 -6.66 6.82 8.77
C LEU A 264 -5.50 6.02 8.18
N CYS A 265 -5.76 5.14 7.21
CA CYS A 265 -4.71 4.35 6.59
C CYS A 265 -3.61 5.26 5.99
N GLN A 266 -2.34 4.95 6.28
CA GLN A 266 -1.21 5.83 5.97
C GLN A 266 -1.08 6.07 4.46
N GLY A 267 -1.25 5.00 3.67
CA GLY A 267 -1.33 5.05 2.21
C GLY A 267 -2.63 4.45 1.68
N PRO A 268 -2.85 4.51 0.36
CA PRO A 268 -4.00 3.86 -0.27
C PRO A 268 -3.87 2.34 -0.25
N VAL A 269 -4.98 1.64 0.00
CA VAL A 269 -4.99 0.16 0.07
C VAL A 269 -5.43 -0.50 -1.24
N ALA A 270 -6.11 0.25 -2.09
CA ALA A 270 -6.66 -0.20 -3.35
C ALA A 270 -6.90 0.99 -4.29
N LYS A 271 -7.07 0.70 -5.57
CA LYS A 271 -7.59 1.63 -6.57
C LYS A 271 -8.90 1.05 -7.09
N GLN A 272 -10.01 1.70 -6.79
CA GLN A 272 -11.36 1.22 -7.06
C GLN A 272 -12.31 2.40 -7.37
N PRO A 273 -13.39 2.15 -8.12
CA PRO A 273 -14.43 3.15 -8.28
C PRO A 273 -15.18 3.36 -6.96
N TYR A 274 -15.79 4.53 -6.81
CA TYR A 274 -16.73 4.77 -5.71
C TYR A 274 -17.98 3.88 -5.87
N ASN A 275 -18.44 3.71 -7.10
CA ASN A 275 -19.52 2.81 -7.47
C ASN A 275 -19.25 2.16 -8.83
N ASP A 276 -19.59 0.88 -9.01
CA ASP A 276 -19.25 0.10 -10.21
C ASP A 276 -19.83 0.65 -11.52
N THR A 277 -20.88 1.47 -11.43
CA THR A 277 -21.53 2.07 -12.60
C THR A 277 -21.79 3.56 -12.38
N LYS A 278 -21.71 4.33 -13.46
CA LYS A 278 -22.05 5.76 -13.46
C LYS A 278 -23.55 5.98 -13.36
N THR A 279 -24.03 6.07 -12.14
CA THR A 279 -25.43 6.32 -11.81
C THR A 279 -25.52 7.24 -10.60
N ASP A 280 -26.71 7.78 -10.36
CA ASP A 280 -27.01 8.54 -9.16
C ASP A 280 -26.89 7.60 -7.96
N ILE A 281 -25.99 7.93 -7.02
CA ILE A 281 -25.64 7.02 -5.93
C ILE A 281 -25.32 7.79 -4.65
N THR A 282 -25.50 7.13 -3.50
CA THR A 282 -25.14 7.65 -2.17
C THR A 282 -24.09 6.74 -1.53
N TRP A 283 -23.41 7.20 -0.47
CA TRP A 283 -22.47 6.36 0.30
C TRP A 283 -23.14 5.06 0.79
N GLU A 284 -24.36 5.16 1.32
CA GLU A 284 -25.12 4.02 1.83
C GLU A 284 -25.21 2.85 0.84
N ASN A 285 -25.37 3.17 -0.45
CA ASN A 285 -25.70 2.23 -1.51
C ASN A 285 -24.54 1.88 -2.45
N CYS A 286 -23.40 2.58 -2.35
CA CYS A 286 -22.30 2.40 -3.30
C CYS A 286 -21.56 1.06 -3.12
N SER A 287 -20.95 0.56 -4.20
CA SER A 287 -20.18 -0.70 -4.16
C SER A 287 -18.92 -0.60 -3.29
N LEU A 288 -18.28 0.57 -3.22
CA LEU A 288 -17.07 0.78 -2.42
C LEU A 288 -17.32 0.56 -0.92
N ARG A 289 -18.43 1.09 -0.37
CA ARG A 289 -18.81 0.88 1.04
C ARG A 289 -19.00 -0.60 1.35
N ARG A 290 -19.65 -1.34 0.43
CA ARG A 290 -19.85 -2.79 0.56
C ARG A 290 -18.52 -3.51 0.59
N TRP A 291 -17.63 -3.23 -0.37
CA TRP A 291 -16.29 -3.82 -0.43
C TRP A 291 -15.48 -3.56 0.86
N LEU A 292 -15.54 -2.34 1.42
CA LEU A 292 -14.85 -2.00 2.67
C LEU A 292 -15.33 -2.83 3.87
N ASN A 293 -16.65 -3.01 4.01
CA ASN A 293 -17.25 -3.67 5.17
C ASN A 293 -17.36 -5.20 5.01
N GLU A 294 -17.28 -5.72 3.79
CA GLU A 294 -17.32 -7.15 3.50
C GLU A 294 -15.92 -7.68 3.19
N ASP A 295 -15.37 -7.38 2.01
CA ASP A 295 -14.12 -8.01 1.54
C ASP A 295 -12.89 -7.52 2.31
N PHE A 296 -12.73 -6.19 2.41
CA PHE A 296 -11.57 -5.59 3.08
C PHE A 296 -11.56 -5.93 4.57
N TYR A 297 -12.66 -5.66 5.29
CA TYR A 297 -12.76 -5.96 6.72
C TYR A 297 -12.54 -7.45 7.03
N ASN A 298 -13.11 -8.36 6.23
CA ASN A 298 -13.00 -9.78 6.52
C ASN A 298 -11.62 -10.36 6.22
N SER A 299 -10.91 -9.83 5.22
CA SER A 299 -9.61 -10.38 4.78
C SER A 299 -8.40 -9.74 5.44
N LYS A 300 -8.50 -8.48 5.91
CA LYS A 300 -7.35 -7.68 6.37
C LYS A 300 -7.14 -7.63 7.88
N PHE A 301 -8.08 -8.19 8.64
CA PHE A 301 -8.04 -8.24 10.10
C PHE A 301 -8.35 -9.67 10.58
N SER A 302 -7.58 -10.13 11.56
CA SER A 302 -7.83 -11.31 12.38
C SER A 302 -9.06 -11.09 13.28
N ASP A 303 -9.57 -12.17 13.87
CA ASP A 303 -10.75 -12.10 14.73
C ASP A 303 -10.51 -11.24 16.00
N GLY A 304 -9.28 -11.24 16.53
CA GLY A 304 -8.90 -10.39 17.67
C GLY A 304 -8.90 -8.91 17.32
N GLU A 305 -8.34 -8.54 16.17
CA GLU A 305 -8.34 -7.15 15.67
C GLU A 305 -9.78 -6.69 15.35
N LYS A 306 -10.59 -7.56 14.71
CA LYS A 306 -12.02 -7.29 14.45
C LYS A 306 -12.81 -7.00 15.72
N ALA A 307 -12.48 -7.67 16.83
CA ALA A 307 -13.12 -7.42 18.12
C ALA A 307 -12.81 -6.02 18.68
N ALA A 308 -11.64 -5.45 18.35
CA ALA A 308 -11.24 -4.10 18.75
C ALA A 308 -11.81 -3.00 17.83
N ILE A 309 -12.17 -3.33 16.58
CA ILE A 309 -12.78 -2.38 15.64
C ILE A 309 -14.23 -2.07 16.05
N VAL A 310 -14.47 -0.81 16.39
CA VAL A 310 -15.75 -0.26 16.81
C VAL A 310 -16.60 0.10 15.59
N THR A 311 -17.90 -0.17 15.68
CA THR A 311 -18.85 0.31 14.65
C THR A 311 -19.02 1.81 14.79
N SER A 312 -18.76 2.55 13.71
CA SER A 312 -18.89 4.00 13.65
C SER A 312 -20.27 4.36 13.10
N HIS A 313 -21.00 5.17 13.85
CA HIS A 313 -22.22 5.80 13.35
C HIS A 313 -21.84 7.05 12.56
N ASN A 314 -21.84 6.94 11.24
CA ASN A 314 -21.43 7.98 10.32
C ASN A 314 -22.64 8.82 9.97
N THR A 315 -22.69 10.02 10.56
CA THR A 315 -23.76 10.97 10.27
C THR A 315 -23.47 11.74 8.99
N TYR A 316 -24.55 12.21 8.38
CA TYR A 316 -24.48 13.32 7.46
C TYR A 316 -24.21 14.64 8.21
N VAL A 317 -23.33 15.47 7.66
CA VAL A 317 -23.17 16.86 8.08
C VAL A 317 -23.39 17.74 6.86
N GLU A 318 -24.33 18.70 6.97
CA GLU A 318 -24.39 19.82 6.05
C GLU A 318 -23.11 20.66 6.23
N ASP A 319 -22.12 20.45 5.37
CA ASP A 319 -20.93 21.26 5.23
C ASP A 319 -21.28 22.53 4.43
N ASP A 320 -20.60 23.64 4.71
CA ASP A 320 -20.84 24.94 4.06
C ASP A 320 -20.62 24.96 2.53
N TYR A 321 -20.18 23.85 1.93
CA TYR A 321 -19.79 23.71 0.53
C TYR A 321 -20.64 22.69 -0.25
N HIS A 322 -21.90 22.53 0.13
CA HIS A 322 -22.81 21.58 -0.52
C HIS A 322 -23.39 22.10 -1.83
N TYR A 323 -23.21 21.30 -2.89
CA TYR A 323 -24.15 21.23 -3.99
C TYR A 323 -25.42 20.50 -3.50
N GLU A 324 -26.60 20.72 -4.10
CA GLU A 324 -27.90 20.15 -3.69
C GLU A 324 -28.02 18.61 -3.83
N SER A 325 -26.89 17.90 -3.95
CA SER A 325 -26.81 16.44 -4.05
C SER A 325 -27.18 15.76 -2.74
N ASP A 326 -27.94 14.66 -2.83
CA ASP A 326 -28.32 13.83 -1.71
C ASP A 326 -27.12 13.06 -1.16
N CYS A 327 -26.84 13.21 0.13
CA CYS A 327 -25.77 12.51 0.82
C CYS A 327 -26.16 11.11 1.29
N GLY A 328 -27.46 10.76 1.20
CA GLY A 328 -28.02 9.50 1.69
C GLY A 328 -28.30 9.51 3.19
N ASN A 329 -28.71 8.36 3.72
CA ASN A 329 -28.97 8.18 5.14
C ASN A 329 -27.69 8.00 5.96
N ASP A 330 -27.80 8.17 7.27
CA ASP A 330 -26.75 7.77 8.22
C ASP A 330 -26.44 6.28 8.08
N THR A 331 -25.17 5.92 8.33
CA THR A 331 -24.68 4.54 8.15
C THR A 331 -23.92 4.07 9.37
N ASP A 332 -23.98 2.77 9.65
CA ASP A 332 -23.16 2.12 10.66
C ASP A 332 -22.09 1.28 9.96
N ASP A 333 -20.82 1.69 10.09
CA ASP A 333 -19.70 1.10 9.35
C ASP A 333 -18.59 0.62 10.29
N LYS A 334 -18.01 -0.55 10.01
CA LYS A 334 -16.76 -1.00 10.64
C LYS A 334 -15.55 -0.35 9.99
N VAL A 335 -15.63 -0.17 8.67
CA VAL A 335 -14.62 0.47 7.84
C VAL A 335 -15.31 1.46 6.92
N TYR A 336 -14.83 2.70 6.88
CA TYR A 336 -15.38 3.75 6.04
C TYR A 336 -14.26 4.57 5.39
N ILE A 337 -14.60 5.60 4.63
CA ILE A 337 -13.67 6.65 4.20
C ILE A 337 -14.15 7.99 4.76
N PHE A 338 -13.24 8.92 5.01
CA PHE A 338 -13.62 10.22 5.55
C PHE A 338 -14.64 10.95 4.67
N SER A 339 -15.47 11.78 5.29
CA SER A 339 -16.17 12.87 4.62
C SER A 339 -15.21 13.98 4.23
N TYR A 340 -15.68 14.94 3.43
CA TYR A 340 -14.97 16.16 3.10
C TYR A 340 -14.48 16.89 4.37
N SER A 341 -15.38 17.21 5.31
CA SER A 341 -15.00 17.89 6.56
C SER A 341 -14.07 17.07 7.44
N GLU A 342 -14.28 15.76 7.56
CA GLU A 342 -13.38 14.87 8.32
C GLU A 342 -11.96 14.90 7.73
N ALA A 343 -11.83 14.85 6.40
CA ALA A 343 -10.54 14.94 5.73
C ALA A 343 -9.81 16.29 5.93
N LEU A 344 -10.54 17.36 6.27
CA LEU A 344 -9.96 18.67 6.60
C LEU A 344 -9.51 18.80 8.06
N THR A 345 -9.86 17.85 8.93
CA THR A 345 -9.40 17.86 10.32
C THR A 345 -7.94 17.42 10.47
N VAL A 346 -7.40 16.70 9.49
CA VAL A 346 -6.00 16.27 9.47
C VAL A 346 -5.11 17.24 8.71
N SER A 347 -3.82 17.28 9.05
CA SER A 347 -2.81 18.11 8.38
C SER A 347 -2.69 17.82 6.88
N ASP A 348 -2.17 18.78 6.13
CA ASP A 348 -1.96 18.63 4.67
C ASP A 348 -0.97 17.50 4.37
N GLU A 349 0.02 17.30 5.25
CA GLU A 349 1.00 16.22 5.19
C GLU A 349 0.35 14.83 5.33
N ILE A 350 -0.61 14.67 6.25
CA ILE A 350 -1.37 13.41 6.40
C ILE A 350 -2.30 13.21 5.20
N ARG A 351 -2.86 14.30 4.66
CA ARG A 351 -3.82 14.26 3.56
C ARG A 351 -3.18 13.90 2.21
N ASP A 352 -1.96 14.38 1.94
CA ASP A 352 -1.16 14.07 0.75
C ASP A 352 -0.54 12.67 0.86
N CYS A 353 -1.21 11.68 0.24
CA CYS A 353 -0.66 10.33 0.08
C CYS A 353 -0.01 10.10 -1.30
N GLY A 354 0.19 11.17 -2.09
CA GLY A 354 0.79 11.12 -3.42
C GLY A 354 -0.13 10.72 -4.57
N VAL A 355 -1.37 10.37 -4.28
CA VAL A 355 -2.41 10.05 -5.27
C VAL A 355 -3.75 10.63 -4.83
N ASP A 356 -4.62 10.85 -5.80
CA ASP A 356 -5.98 11.30 -5.54
C ASP A 356 -6.79 10.17 -4.88
N TRP A 357 -7.61 10.48 -3.88
CA TRP A 357 -8.36 9.49 -3.10
C TRP A 357 -9.78 9.92 -2.74
N TRP A 358 -10.71 8.96 -2.74
CA TRP A 358 -12.14 9.20 -2.51
C TRP A 358 -12.44 9.68 -1.09
N VAL A 359 -13.41 10.59 -0.97
CA VAL A 359 -14.14 10.83 0.28
C VAL A 359 -15.61 10.45 0.10
N ARG A 360 -16.34 10.21 1.19
CA ARG A 360 -17.76 9.76 1.13
C ARG A 360 -18.77 10.87 0.80
N THR A 361 -18.31 12.12 0.69
CA THR A 361 -19.18 13.27 0.36
C THR A 361 -19.50 13.28 -1.15
N PRO A 362 -20.78 13.43 -1.56
CA PRO A 362 -21.14 13.50 -2.97
C PRO A 362 -20.60 14.76 -3.63
N GLY A 363 -20.34 14.68 -4.93
CA GLY A 363 -19.87 15.79 -5.76
C GLY A 363 -21.01 16.70 -6.23
N LYS A 364 -20.73 17.48 -7.27
CA LYS A 364 -21.68 18.44 -7.85
C LYS A 364 -22.93 17.78 -8.42
N TYR A 365 -22.77 16.62 -9.05
CA TYR A 365 -23.88 15.81 -9.55
C TYR A 365 -24.01 14.55 -8.69
N GLN A 366 -25.21 13.97 -8.60
CA GLN A 366 -25.45 12.75 -7.82
C GLN A 366 -24.67 11.52 -8.33
N SER A 367 -24.13 11.60 -9.54
CA SER A 367 -23.23 10.60 -10.15
C SER A 367 -21.73 10.96 -10.01
N ASP A 368 -21.41 11.95 -9.17
CA ASP A 368 -20.05 12.32 -8.80
C ASP A 368 -19.82 12.12 -7.30
N ALA A 369 -18.58 11.84 -6.91
CA ALA A 369 -18.13 11.90 -5.52
C ALA A 369 -16.95 12.87 -5.38
N ILE A 370 -16.81 13.50 -4.22
CA ILE A 370 -15.66 14.36 -3.92
C ILE A 370 -14.43 13.49 -3.72
N TYR A 371 -13.28 14.07 -4.04
CA TYR A 371 -12.00 13.47 -3.74
C TYR A 371 -11.01 14.49 -3.22
N ILE A 372 -10.00 13.99 -2.52
CA ILE A 372 -8.82 14.77 -2.21
C ILE A 372 -7.83 14.58 -3.34
N GLY A 373 -7.53 15.67 -4.06
CA GLY A 373 -6.40 15.71 -4.99
C GLY A 373 -5.09 15.91 -4.22
N LEU A 374 -3.95 15.84 -4.92
CA LEU A 374 -2.58 15.96 -4.38
C LEU A 374 -2.41 16.72 -3.05
N ARG A 375 -3.02 17.90 -2.86
CA ARG A 375 -3.01 18.63 -1.56
C ARG A 375 -4.31 19.33 -1.19
N SER A 376 -5.34 19.22 -2.03
CA SER A 376 -6.56 19.99 -1.83
C SER A 376 -7.78 19.21 -2.27
N PRO A 377 -8.90 19.34 -1.54
CA PRO A 377 -10.16 18.78 -1.99
C PRO A 377 -10.57 19.32 -3.36
N VAL A 378 -11.14 18.45 -4.20
CA VAL A 378 -11.76 18.81 -5.46
C VAL A 378 -13.28 18.65 -5.33
N THR A 379 -13.94 19.74 -4.95
CA THR A 379 -15.36 19.73 -4.52
C THR A 379 -16.36 19.55 -5.66
N ILE A 380 -15.97 19.79 -6.91
CA ILE A 380 -16.81 19.42 -8.07
C ILE A 380 -16.99 17.90 -8.12
N GLY A 381 -16.02 17.15 -7.63
CA GLY A 381 -16.00 15.70 -7.66
C GLY A 381 -15.55 15.11 -9.00
N ASN A 382 -15.59 13.79 -9.09
CA ASN A 382 -15.35 13.01 -10.30
C ASN A 382 -16.40 11.89 -10.40
N PHE A 383 -16.58 11.33 -11.60
CA PHE A 383 -17.58 10.30 -11.83
C PHE A 383 -17.33 9.09 -10.93
N VAL A 384 -18.40 8.60 -10.29
CA VAL A 384 -18.33 7.53 -9.31
C VAL A 384 -17.76 6.22 -9.85
N ASP A 385 -17.79 5.99 -11.17
CA ASP A 385 -17.22 4.83 -11.84
C ASP A 385 -15.75 4.99 -12.25
N SER A 386 -15.11 6.11 -11.91
CA SER A 386 -13.69 6.31 -12.14
C SER A 386 -12.84 5.60 -11.09
N ASP A 387 -11.81 4.89 -11.51
CA ASP A 387 -10.88 4.27 -10.57
C ASP A 387 -10.04 5.32 -9.84
N MET A 388 -10.05 5.28 -8.51
CA MET A 388 -9.23 6.16 -7.70
C MET A 388 -8.83 5.49 -6.39
N ALA A 389 -7.86 6.07 -5.70
CA ALA A 389 -7.29 5.44 -4.52
C ALA A 389 -8.28 5.45 -3.33
N VAL A 390 -8.21 4.39 -2.53
CA VAL A 390 -9.08 4.20 -1.35
C VAL A 390 -8.21 4.26 -0.10
N ARG A 391 -8.55 5.16 0.84
CA ARG A 391 -7.91 5.27 2.16
C ARG A 391 -8.93 4.96 3.25
N PRO A 392 -8.95 3.72 3.77
CA PRO A 392 -9.86 3.32 4.82
C PRO A 392 -9.63 4.09 6.12
N VAL A 393 -10.71 4.20 6.87
CA VAL A 393 -10.78 4.74 8.22
C VAL A 393 -11.42 3.69 9.11
N ILE A 394 -10.83 3.47 10.27
CA ILE A 394 -11.36 2.58 11.31
C ILE A 394 -11.34 3.28 12.66
N LYS A 395 -12.22 2.86 13.57
CA LYS A 395 -12.15 3.24 14.98
C LYS A 395 -11.77 2.03 15.81
N VAL A 396 -10.69 2.13 16.58
CA VAL A 396 -10.15 1.02 17.37
C VAL A 396 -10.24 1.35 18.85
N ARG A 397 -10.84 0.44 19.63
CA ARG A 397 -10.82 0.50 21.09
C ARG A 397 -9.55 -0.17 21.60
N TYR A 398 -8.77 0.56 22.38
CA TYR A 398 -7.48 0.12 22.91
C TYR A 398 -7.48 0.01 24.44
#